data_AF-A0AA35XEH9-F1
#
_entry.id   AF-A0AA35XEH9-F1
#
_cell.length_a   1.000
_cell.length_b   1.000
_cell.length_c   1.000
_cell.angle_alpha   90.00
_cell.angle_beta   90.00
_cell.angle_gamma   90.00
#
_symmetry.space_group_name_H-M   'P 1'
#
loop_
_entity.id
_entity.type
_entity.pdbx_description
1 polymer ?
#
loop_
_entity_poly.entity_id
_entity_poly.type
_entity_poly.pdbx_seq_one_letter_code
_entity_poly.pdbx_strand_id
1 'polypeptide(L)'
;MITFNNLTLKFLGVAFYNVGRSLTTVFNVVFSYAVLGQTLSVQVITCCAIIVSGFLLGIKEEHSSSTDDQSHAGLSVSGIVCGILASLSVALYAIYTKRVLPIVDSNIWRLQFYNNLNALLLLIPLVLIMGEVGTLRSFRFWNNPMFWGLIVTAGVFGIAIGYVTALQIQVTSPLTHNVSGTAKAGAQTVLACAVFSETKSGWWWLSNAMVLAGSSAYTYVRMSEMKKSNGNGVGNGGAGGGKEGKKTLLVMEQDSEEGPVPKP
;
A
#
# COMPACT_ATOMS: atom_id res chain seq x y z
N MET A 1 6.15 -6.83 -3.14
CA MET A 1 5.03 -5.89 -3.42
C MET A 1 4.66 -5.86 -4.90
N ILE A 2 5.52 -5.38 -5.80
CA ILE A 2 5.20 -5.12 -7.22
C ILE A 2 4.78 -6.41 -7.95
N THR A 3 5.52 -7.51 -7.78
CA THR A 3 5.22 -8.80 -8.42
C THR A 3 3.85 -9.33 -8.05
N PHE A 4 3.52 -9.39 -6.76
CA PHE A 4 2.20 -9.81 -6.29
C PHE A 4 1.10 -8.88 -6.80
N ASN A 5 1.36 -7.57 -6.85
CA ASN A 5 0.38 -6.62 -7.36
C ASN A 5 0.07 -6.82 -8.86
N ASN A 6 1.10 -7.06 -9.67
CA ASN A 6 0.93 -7.38 -11.09
C ASN A 6 0.19 -8.73 -11.27
N LEU A 7 0.46 -9.69 -10.39
CA LEU A 7 -0.19 -10.99 -10.41
C LEU A 7 -1.66 -10.89 -10.00
N THR A 8 -2.00 -10.02 -9.03
CA THR A 8 -3.39 -9.67 -8.69
C THR A 8 -4.11 -9.06 -9.87
N LEU A 9 -3.51 -8.09 -10.57
CA LEU A 9 -4.13 -7.47 -11.76
C LEU A 9 -4.27 -8.42 -12.95
N LYS A 10 -3.50 -9.52 -12.99
CA LYS A 10 -3.65 -10.58 -13.98
C LYS A 10 -4.89 -11.46 -13.71
N PHE A 11 -5.25 -11.64 -12.44
CA PHE A 11 -6.30 -12.56 -12.02
C PHE A 11 -7.59 -11.89 -11.54
N LEU A 12 -7.57 -10.58 -11.25
CA LEU A 12 -8.77 -9.82 -10.90
C LEU A 12 -8.84 -8.48 -11.64
N GLY A 13 -10.06 -8.02 -11.89
CA GLY A 13 -10.35 -6.71 -12.47
C GLY A 13 -9.94 -5.54 -11.56
N VAL A 14 -9.89 -4.34 -12.16
CA VAL A 14 -9.47 -3.09 -11.50
C VAL A 14 -10.34 -2.76 -10.27
N ALA A 15 -11.60 -3.19 -10.24
CA ALA A 15 -12.49 -3.05 -9.09
C ALA A 15 -11.95 -3.75 -7.82
N PHE A 16 -11.40 -4.96 -7.97
CA PHE A 16 -10.79 -5.70 -6.86
C PHE A 16 -9.48 -5.10 -6.39
N TYR A 17 -8.77 -4.37 -7.25
CA TYR A 17 -7.52 -3.72 -6.88
C TYR A 17 -7.76 -2.63 -5.81
N ASN A 18 -8.85 -1.86 -5.89
CA ASN A 18 -9.19 -0.85 -4.89
C ASN A 18 -9.53 -1.49 -3.52
N VAL A 19 -10.31 -2.57 -3.58
CA VAL A 19 -10.77 -3.34 -2.42
C VAL A 19 -9.58 -4.04 -1.75
N GLY A 20 -8.71 -4.69 -2.51
CA GLY A 20 -7.45 -5.26 -2.01
C GLY A 20 -6.53 -4.20 -1.38
N ARG A 21 -6.36 -3.05 -2.04
CA ARG A 21 -5.51 -1.96 -1.53
C ARG A 21 -5.96 -1.43 -0.18
N SER A 22 -7.26 -1.36 0.10
CA SER A 22 -7.72 -0.97 1.43
C SER A 22 -7.36 -1.94 2.54
N LEU A 23 -7.16 -3.23 2.25
CA LEU A 23 -6.72 -4.19 3.26
C LEU A 23 -5.29 -3.90 3.74
N THR A 24 -4.52 -3.13 2.95
CA THR A 24 -3.21 -2.62 3.36
C THR A 24 -3.34 -1.76 4.63
N THR A 25 -4.40 -0.96 4.80
CA THR A 25 -4.57 -0.13 6.01
C THR A 25 -4.79 -1.01 7.24
N VAL A 26 -5.60 -2.06 7.13
CA VAL A 26 -5.83 -3.06 8.19
C VAL A 26 -4.52 -3.76 8.57
N PHE A 27 -3.72 -4.21 7.61
CA PHE A 27 -2.41 -4.81 7.91
C PHE A 27 -1.43 -3.84 8.53
N ASN A 28 -1.44 -2.56 8.12
CA ASN A 28 -0.62 -1.55 8.79
C ASN A 28 -1.03 -1.38 10.25
N VAL A 29 -2.33 -1.46 10.59
CA VAL A 29 -2.78 -1.43 11.99
C VAL A 29 -2.20 -2.60 12.77
N VAL A 30 -2.31 -3.80 12.21
CA VAL A 30 -1.84 -5.05 12.83
C VAL A 30 -0.32 -5.01 13.03
N PHE A 31 0.44 -4.58 12.02
CA PHE A 31 1.90 -4.47 12.14
C PHE A 31 2.36 -3.31 13.01
N SER A 32 1.64 -2.19 13.05
CA SER A 32 1.94 -1.10 14.00
C SER A 32 1.69 -1.54 15.44
N TYR A 33 0.74 -2.44 15.67
CA TYR A 33 0.59 -3.10 16.97
C TYR A 33 1.72 -4.11 17.22
N ALA A 34 1.95 -5.05 16.30
CA ALA A 34 2.86 -6.19 16.52
C ALA A 34 4.35 -5.83 16.48
N VAL A 35 4.75 -4.92 15.58
CA VAL A 35 6.16 -4.54 15.36
C VAL A 35 6.55 -3.32 16.19
N LEU A 36 5.62 -2.36 16.36
CA LEU A 36 5.87 -1.09 17.07
C LEU A 36 5.33 -1.07 18.51
N GLY A 37 4.47 -2.01 18.90
CA GLY A 37 3.90 -2.06 20.26
C GLY A 37 3.00 -0.87 20.61
N GLN A 38 2.34 -0.28 19.59
CA GLN A 38 1.34 0.76 19.80
C GLN A 38 0.03 0.15 20.32
N THR A 39 -0.68 0.80 21.24
CA THR A 39 -1.96 0.29 21.75
C THR A 39 -3.07 0.42 20.69
N LEU A 40 -4.01 -0.54 20.69
CA LEU A 40 -5.19 -0.51 19.83
C LEU A 40 -6.36 0.08 20.62
N SER A 41 -6.88 1.20 20.13
CA SER A 41 -8.10 1.80 20.65
C SER A 41 -9.33 1.10 20.07
N VAL A 42 -10.41 1.07 20.83
CA VAL A 42 -11.70 0.51 20.39
C VAL A 42 -12.19 1.20 19.12
N GLN A 43 -11.95 2.51 18.99
CA GLN A 43 -12.31 3.29 17.80
C GLN A 43 -11.57 2.81 16.54
N VAL A 44 -10.30 2.41 16.68
CA VAL A 44 -9.48 1.86 15.58
C VAL A 44 -10.02 0.50 15.14
N ILE A 45 -10.41 -0.34 16.09
CA ILE A 45 -10.98 -1.67 15.81
C ILE A 45 -12.32 -1.52 15.06
N THR A 46 -13.17 -0.58 15.46
CA THR A 46 -14.43 -0.28 14.74
C THR A 46 -14.18 0.17 13.30
N CYS A 47 -13.17 1.03 13.06
CA CYS A 47 -12.83 1.45 11.70
C CYS A 47 -12.33 0.27 10.85
N CYS A 48 -11.48 -0.61 11.42
CA CYS A 48 -11.04 -1.82 10.74
C CYS A 48 -12.22 -2.75 10.40
N ALA A 49 -13.19 -2.90 11.30
CA ALA A 49 -14.39 -3.69 11.05
C ALA A 49 -15.19 -3.12 9.86
N ILE A 50 -15.37 -1.80 9.78
CA ILE A 50 -16.05 -1.14 8.66
C ILE A 50 -15.33 -1.41 7.33
N ILE A 51 -14.00 -1.32 7.31
CA ILE A 51 -13.18 -1.59 6.11
C ILE A 51 -13.35 -3.05 5.66
N VAL A 52 -13.29 -4.00 6.60
CA VAL A 52 -13.48 -5.44 6.30
C VAL A 52 -14.91 -5.72 5.83
N SER A 53 -15.92 -5.11 6.43
CA SER A 53 -17.31 -5.25 5.97
C SER A 53 -17.51 -4.69 4.56
N GLY A 54 -16.95 -3.51 4.26
CA GLY A 54 -16.96 -2.94 2.92
C GLY A 54 -16.25 -3.84 1.90
N PHE A 55 -15.11 -4.42 2.28
CA PHE A 55 -14.37 -5.39 1.47
C PHE A 55 -15.19 -6.64 1.13
N LEU A 56 -15.83 -7.25 2.13
CA LEU A 56 -16.68 -8.43 1.93
C LEU A 56 -17.90 -8.13 1.05
N LEU A 57 -18.51 -6.95 1.24
CA LEU A 57 -19.62 -6.49 0.40
C LEU A 57 -19.17 -6.31 -1.05
N GLY A 58 -17.98 -5.76 -1.28
CA GLY A 58 -17.39 -5.60 -2.62
C GLY A 58 -17.13 -6.93 -3.32
N ILE A 59 -16.57 -7.91 -2.60
CA ILE A 59 -16.38 -9.28 -3.12
C ILE A 59 -17.72 -9.89 -3.55
N LYS A 60 -18.74 -9.75 -2.71
CA LYS A 60 -20.06 -10.35 -2.95
C LYS A 60 -20.71 -9.78 -4.21
N GLU A 61 -20.71 -8.46 -4.39
CA GLU A 61 -21.34 -7.83 -5.55
C GLU A 61 -20.60 -8.15 -6.86
N GLU A 62 -19.27 -8.20 -6.84
CA GLU A 62 -18.50 -8.59 -8.02
C GLU A 62 -18.72 -10.08 -8.35
N HIS A 63 -18.88 -10.95 -7.35
CA HIS A 63 -19.26 -12.35 -7.57
C HIS A 63 -20.66 -12.49 -8.19
N SER A 64 -21.63 -11.72 -7.71
CA SER A 64 -23.00 -11.77 -8.21
C SER A 64 -23.15 -11.19 -9.61
N SER A 65 -22.43 -10.12 -9.95
CA SER A 65 -22.43 -9.53 -11.31
C SER A 65 -21.71 -10.38 -12.35
N SER A 66 -20.83 -11.30 -11.92
CA SER A 66 -20.15 -12.26 -12.81
C SER A 66 -21.00 -13.48 -13.20
N THR A 67 -22.24 -13.60 -12.70
CA THR A 67 -23.09 -14.78 -12.95
C THR A 67 -23.96 -14.62 -14.22
N ASP A 68 -24.15 -13.39 -14.72
CA ASP A 68 -25.03 -13.11 -15.87
C ASP A 68 -24.30 -12.91 -17.21
N ASP A 69 -22.97 -12.83 -17.25
CA ASP A 69 -22.23 -12.71 -18.51
C ASP A 69 -21.08 -13.71 -18.57
N GLN A 70 -21.08 -14.51 -19.64
CA GLN A 70 -20.08 -15.54 -19.94
C GLN A 70 -18.79 -14.88 -20.43
N SER A 71 -18.14 -14.09 -19.58
CA SER A 71 -16.83 -13.49 -19.84
C SER A 71 -15.86 -13.85 -18.70
N HIS A 72 -14.70 -14.36 -19.09
CA HIS A 72 -13.75 -15.14 -18.29
C HIS A 72 -13.02 -14.35 -17.18
N ALA A 73 -13.71 -13.94 -16.12
CA ALA A 73 -13.07 -13.41 -14.91
C ALA A 73 -13.72 -13.95 -13.62
N GLY A 74 -13.91 -15.27 -13.55
CA GLY A 74 -14.30 -15.94 -12.32
C GLY A 74 -13.32 -15.58 -11.20
N LEU A 75 -13.84 -14.99 -10.14
CA LEU A 75 -13.18 -14.58 -8.89
C LEU A 75 -12.16 -15.66 -8.45
N SER A 76 -10.89 -15.48 -8.85
CA SER A 76 -9.89 -16.53 -8.62
C SER A 76 -9.38 -16.44 -7.20
N VAL A 77 -9.46 -17.56 -6.45
CA VAL A 77 -8.92 -17.68 -5.09
C VAL A 77 -7.43 -17.30 -5.06
N SER A 78 -6.68 -17.67 -6.12
CA SER A 78 -5.27 -17.29 -6.27
C SER A 78 -5.10 -15.77 -6.34
N GLY A 79 -6.00 -15.07 -7.03
CA GLY A 79 -6.05 -13.62 -7.09
C GLY A 79 -6.27 -12.99 -5.72
N ILE A 80 -7.27 -13.47 -4.96
CA ILE A 80 -7.55 -12.96 -3.60
C ILE A 80 -6.33 -13.12 -2.71
N VAL A 81 -5.73 -14.31 -2.69
CA VAL A 81 -4.52 -14.60 -1.90
C VAL A 81 -3.36 -13.69 -2.33
N CYS A 82 -3.15 -13.51 -3.64
CA CYS A 82 -2.13 -12.59 -4.14
C CYS A 82 -2.40 -11.13 -3.71
N GLY A 83 -3.66 -10.69 -3.71
CA GLY A 83 -4.06 -9.35 -3.28
C GLY A 83 -3.82 -9.11 -1.78
N ILE A 84 -4.10 -10.11 -0.95
CA ILE A 84 -3.80 -10.09 0.49
C ILE A 84 -2.29 -10.01 0.71
N LEU A 85 -1.50 -10.87 0.05
CA LEU A 85 -0.03 -10.88 0.14
C LEU A 85 0.60 -9.60 -0.42
N ALA A 86 0.03 -9.03 -1.49
CA ALA A 86 0.44 -7.75 -2.02
C ALA A 86 0.27 -6.66 -0.96
N SER A 87 -0.91 -6.58 -0.35
CA SER A 87 -1.26 -5.59 0.67
C SER A 87 -0.38 -5.72 1.93
N LEU A 88 -0.13 -6.96 2.36
CA LEU A 88 0.81 -7.27 3.43
C LEU A 88 2.22 -6.75 3.11
N SER A 89 2.70 -7.02 1.89
CA SER A 89 4.02 -6.58 1.43
C SER A 89 4.13 -5.06 1.35
N VAL A 90 3.06 -4.36 0.97
CA VAL A 90 3.02 -2.88 0.92
C VAL A 90 3.17 -2.31 2.33
N ALA A 91 2.40 -2.84 3.28
CA ALA A 91 2.44 -2.40 4.68
C ALA A 91 3.83 -2.58 5.28
N LEU A 92 4.42 -3.77 5.11
CA LEU A 92 5.77 -4.06 5.58
C LEU A 92 6.81 -3.16 4.91
N TYR A 93 6.72 -2.96 3.59
CA TYR A 93 7.64 -2.09 2.86
C TYR A 93 7.62 -0.65 3.39
N ALA A 94 6.44 -0.09 3.65
CA ALA A 94 6.32 1.26 4.20
C ALA A 94 6.95 1.40 5.60
N ILE A 95 6.70 0.42 6.47
CA ILE A 95 7.27 0.39 7.84
C ILE A 95 8.80 0.23 7.81
N TYR A 96 9.32 -0.73 7.03
CA TYR A 96 10.75 -0.95 6.92
C TYR A 96 11.49 0.20 6.23
N THR A 97 10.87 0.84 5.23
CA THR A 97 11.42 2.03 4.58
C THR A 97 11.70 3.11 5.61
N LYS A 98 10.73 3.42 6.49
CA LYS A 98 10.93 4.42 7.55
C LYS A 98 11.98 3.99 8.58
N ARG A 99 12.00 2.71 8.94
CA ARG A 99 12.96 2.16 9.92
C ARG A 99 14.41 2.13 9.42
N VAL A 100 14.62 1.89 8.12
CA VAL A 100 15.95 1.79 7.50
C VAL A 100 16.48 3.14 7.04
N LEU A 101 15.59 4.11 6.77
CA LEU A 101 15.96 5.48 6.36
C LEU A 101 17.06 6.15 7.23
N PRO A 102 17.03 6.11 8.58
CA PRO A 102 18.08 6.73 9.40
C PRO A 102 19.42 6.00 9.32
N ILE A 103 19.42 4.71 8.95
CA ILE A 103 20.64 3.88 8.81
C ILE A 103 21.40 4.24 7.52
N VAL A 104 20.70 4.80 6.54
CA VAL A 104 21.26 5.21 5.24
C VAL A 104 21.46 6.72 5.13
N ASP A 105 21.77 7.37 6.25
CA ASP A 105 22.00 8.81 6.35
C ASP A 105 20.82 9.67 5.89
N SER A 106 19.59 9.15 5.99
CA SER A 106 18.37 9.79 5.48
C SER A 106 18.41 10.15 3.99
N ASN A 107 19.25 9.45 3.22
CA ASN A 107 19.40 9.67 1.79
C ASN A 107 18.53 8.69 0.98
N ILE A 108 17.48 9.23 0.37
CA ILE A 108 16.51 8.47 -0.45
C ILE A 108 17.18 7.82 -1.65
N TRP A 109 18.13 8.49 -2.30
CA TRP A 109 18.82 7.95 -3.48
C TRP A 109 19.60 6.68 -3.13
N ARG A 110 20.26 6.71 -1.97
CA ARG A 110 21.00 5.55 -1.45
C ARG A 110 20.04 4.41 -1.08
N LEU A 111 18.93 4.73 -0.42
CA LEU A 111 17.90 3.74 -0.09
C LEU A 111 17.32 3.09 -1.35
N GLN A 112 16.96 3.88 -2.35
CA GLN A 112 16.37 3.40 -3.59
C GLN A 112 17.37 2.61 -4.43
N PHE A 113 18.64 3.00 -4.43
CA PHE A 113 19.71 2.24 -5.06
C PHE A 113 19.84 0.84 -4.46
N TYR A 114 19.94 0.72 -3.13
CA TYR A 114 20.00 -0.58 -2.47
C TYR A 114 18.73 -1.41 -2.70
N ASN A 115 17.56 -0.79 -2.66
CA ASN A 115 16.29 -1.47 -2.91
C ASN A 115 16.21 -2.02 -4.35
N ASN A 116 16.59 -1.23 -5.35
CA ASN A 116 16.62 -1.65 -6.75
C ASN A 116 17.68 -2.72 -7.01
N LEU A 117 18.86 -2.62 -6.39
CA LEU A 117 19.91 -3.63 -6.51
C LEU A 117 19.47 -4.97 -5.91
N ASN A 118 18.88 -4.95 -4.71
CA ASN A 118 18.30 -6.13 -4.09
C ASN A 118 17.18 -6.71 -4.96
N ALA A 119 16.33 -5.87 -5.55
CA ALA A 119 15.28 -6.32 -6.46
C ALA A 119 15.85 -7.01 -7.70
N LEU A 120 16.93 -6.49 -8.30
CA LEU A 120 17.60 -7.14 -9.43
C LEU A 120 18.12 -8.53 -9.06
N LEU A 121 18.80 -8.63 -7.91
CA LEU A 121 19.36 -9.89 -7.41
C LEU A 121 18.27 -10.93 -7.07
N LEU A 122 17.11 -10.50 -6.57
CA LEU A 122 15.99 -11.39 -6.24
C LEU A 122 15.13 -11.76 -7.46
N LEU A 123 14.92 -10.84 -8.39
CA LEU A 123 14.02 -11.06 -9.54
C LEU A 123 14.65 -11.93 -10.62
N ILE A 124 15.96 -11.82 -10.88
CA ILE A 124 16.65 -12.65 -11.89
C ILE A 124 16.44 -14.16 -11.62
N PRO A 125 16.80 -14.72 -10.45
CA PRO A 125 16.62 -16.15 -10.19
C PRO A 125 15.14 -16.54 -10.17
N LEU A 126 14.26 -15.63 -9.72
CA LEU A 126 12.81 -15.89 -9.72
C LEU A 126 12.26 -16.07 -11.14
N VAL A 127 12.67 -15.23 -12.09
CA VAL A 127 12.29 -15.33 -13.51
C VAL A 127 12.77 -16.65 -14.13
N LEU A 128 13.97 -17.12 -13.75
CA LEU A 128 14.49 -18.41 -14.20
C LEU A 128 13.66 -19.59 -13.65
N ILE A 129 13.35 -19.59 -12.35
CA ILE A 129 12.59 -20.65 -11.69
C ILE A 129 11.15 -20.72 -12.22
N MET A 130 10.54 -19.58 -12.51
CA MET A 130 9.18 -19.50 -13.05
C MET A 130 9.09 -19.89 -14.54
N GLY A 131 10.23 -20.13 -15.20
CA GLY A 131 10.27 -20.53 -16.61
C GLY A 131 9.87 -19.44 -17.61
N GLU A 132 9.84 -18.17 -17.17
CA GLU A 132 9.36 -17.05 -18.02
C GLU A 132 10.31 -16.73 -19.18
N VAL A 133 11.57 -17.22 -19.13
CA VAL A 133 12.55 -17.05 -20.20
C VAL A 133 12.07 -17.63 -21.54
N GLY A 134 11.37 -18.77 -21.50
CA GLY A 134 10.82 -19.39 -22.71
C GLY A 134 9.74 -18.51 -23.35
N THR A 135 8.87 -17.92 -22.52
CA THR A 135 7.81 -17.01 -22.92
C THR A 135 8.36 -15.69 -23.47
N LEU A 136 9.45 -15.16 -22.89
CA LEU A 136 10.11 -13.96 -23.38
C LEU A 136 10.72 -14.18 -24.76
N ARG A 137 11.33 -15.34 -25.01
CA ARG A 137 11.96 -15.67 -26.30
C ARG A 137 10.95 -15.89 -27.43
N SER A 138 9.76 -16.42 -27.12
CA SER A 138 8.68 -16.60 -28.08
C SER A 138 7.80 -15.36 -28.26
N PHE A 139 8.10 -14.27 -27.54
CA PHE A 139 7.30 -13.06 -27.58
C PHE A 139 7.42 -12.34 -28.93
N ARG A 140 6.29 -12.19 -29.63
CA ARG A 140 6.20 -11.63 -30.99
C ARG A 140 6.86 -10.25 -31.16
N PHE A 141 6.84 -9.40 -30.12
CA PHE A 141 7.37 -8.04 -30.19
C PHE A 141 8.77 -7.89 -29.60
N TRP A 142 9.46 -8.99 -29.30
CA TRP A 142 10.80 -8.97 -28.71
C TRP A 142 11.80 -8.13 -29.53
N ASN A 143 11.72 -8.18 -30.87
CA ASN A 143 12.60 -7.42 -31.76
C ASN A 143 12.03 -6.04 -32.15
N ASN A 144 10.90 -5.61 -31.57
CA ASN A 144 10.28 -4.34 -31.92
C ASN A 144 10.89 -3.18 -31.11
N PRO A 145 11.49 -2.15 -31.75
CA PRO A 145 12.08 -1.02 -31.04
C PRO A 145 11.05 -0.19 -30.25
N MET A 146 9.79 -0.13 -30.70
CA MET A 146 8.72 0.54 -29.97
C MET A 146 8.41 -0.18 -28.65
N PHE A 147 8.47 -1.51 -28.64
CA PHE A 147 8.30 -2.30 -27.41
C PHE A 147 9.39 -1.94 -26.40
N TRP A 148 10.65 -1.93 -26.82
CA TRP A 148 11.77 -1.53 -25.95
C TRP A 148 11.65 -0.07 -25.50
N GLY A 149 11.22 0.84 -26.38
CA GLY A 149 10.96 2.23 -26.03
C GLY A 149 9.91 2.37 -24.92
N LEU A 150 8.81 1.61 -24.99
CA LEU A 150 7.79 1.57 -23.94
C LEU A 150 8.33 0.97 -22.63
N ILE A 151 9.12 -0.10 -22.70
CA ILE A 151 9.74 -0.72 -21.52
C ILE A 151 10.72 0.23 -20.83
N VAL A 152 11.60 0.91 -21.58
CA VAL A 152 12.53 1.90 -21.02
C VAL A 152 11.76 3.06 -20.40
N THR A 153 10.75 3.57 -21.09
CA THR A 153 9.91 4.66 -20.57
C THR A 153 9.21 4.26 -19.27
N ALA A 154 8.63 3.05 -19.23
CA ALA A 154 8.04 2.50 -18.01
C ALA A 154 9.07 2.34 -16.88
N GLY A 155 10.31 1.96 -17.20
CA GLY A 155 11.42 1.90 -16.25
C GLY A 155 11.78 3.25 -15.65
N VAL A 156 11.86 4.31 -16.48
CA VAL A 156 12.10 5.70 -16.02
C VAL A 156 11.00 6.16 -15.07
N PHE A 157 9.73 5.96 -15.43
CA PHE A 157 8.61 6.27 -14.53
C PHE A 157 8.63 5.39 -13.27
N GLY A 158 9.06 4.14 -13.36
CA GLY A 158 9.22 3.25 -12.21
C GLY A 158 10.23 3.78 -11.19
N ILE A 159 11.39 4.27 -11.67
CA ILE A 159 12.40 4.91 -10.81
C ILE A 159 11.83 6.20 -10.18
N ALA A 160 11.18 7.03 -10.98
CA ALA A 160 10.58 8.29 -10.51
C ALA A 160 9.51 8.06 -9.43
N ILE A 161 8.59 7.11 -9.66
CA ILE A 161 7.55 6.75 -8.69
C ILE A 161 8.19 6.15 -7.42
N GLY A 162 9.21 5.30 -7.56
CA GLY A 162 9.95 4.76 -6.42
C GLY A 162 10.56 5.85 -5.55
N TYR A 163 11.24 6.82 -6.19
CA TYR A 163 11.81 7.98 -5.50
C TYR A 163 10.75 8.82 -4.79
N VAL A 164 9.69 9.23 -5.50
CA VAL A 164 8.62 10.07 -4.93
C VAL A 164 7.90 9.35 -3.79
N THR A 165 7.70 8.04 -3.91
CA THR A 165 7.10 7.22 -2.85
C THR A 165 7.95 7.22 -1.58
N ALA A 166 9.26 6.99 -1.72
CA ALA A 166 10.17 7.01 -0.58
C ALA A 166 10.31 8.42 0.02
N LEU A 167 10.34 9.46 -0.82
CA LEU A 167 10.30 10.86 -0.39
C LEU A 167 9.04 11.17 0.40
N GLN A 168 7.87 10.74 -0.08
CA GLN A 168 6.60 10.95 0.60
C GLN A 168 6.60 10.29 1.99
N ILE A 169 7.10 9.06 2.12
CA ILE A 169 7.21 8.37 3.41
C ILE A 169 8.21 9.09 4.33
N GLN A 170 9.30 9.64 3.77
CA GLN A 170 10.29 10.38 4.54
C GLN A 170 9.71 11.68 5.11
N VAL A 171 9.11 12.53 4.27
CA VAL A 171 8.61 13.86 4.66
C VAL A 171 7.25 13.82 5.35
N THR A 172 6.61 12.65 5.41
CA THR A 172 5.37 12.44 6.16
C THR A 172 5.55 11.23 7.08
N SER A 173 4.60 10.30 7.06
CA SER A 173 4.67 9.05 7.81
C SER A 173 4.22 7.87 6.93
N PRO A 174 4.59 6.63 7.30
CA PRO A 174 4.03 5.44 6.67
C PRO A 174 2.50 5.46 6.67
N LEU A 175 1.88 5.95 7.76
CA LEU A 175 0.43 6.09 7.86
C LEU A 175 -0.12 7.04 6.78
N THR A 176 0.44 8.24 6.66
CA THR A 176 0.00 9.24 5.66
C THR A 176 0.18 8.73 4.23
N HIS A 177 1.30 8.08 3.92
CA HIS A 177 1.52 7.46 2.61
C HIS A 177 0.43 6.44 2.26
N ASN A 178 0.03 5.59 3.20
CA ASN A 178 -1.01 4.59 2.96
C ASN A 178 -2.37 5.24 2.70
N VAL A 179 -2.67 6.35 3.35
CA VAL A 179 -3.92 7.11 3.16
C VAL A 179 -3.96 7.78 1.81
N SER A 180 -2.87 8.45 1.42
CA SER A 180 -2.73 8.98 0.06
C SER A 180 -2.84 7.88 -0.99
N GLY A 181 -2.31 6.68 -0.70
CA GLY A 181 -2.47 5.49 -1.55
C GLY A 181 -3.93 5.07 -1.71
N THR A 182 -4.71 5.03 -0.62
CA THR A 182 -6.15 4.72 -0.65
C THR A 182 -6.96 5.79 -1.39
N ALA A 183 -6.66 7.07 -1.17
CA ALA A 183 -7.32 8.17 -1.89
C ALA A 183 -7.03 8.12 -3.40
N LYS A 184 -5.76 7.87 -3.78
CA LYS A 184 -5.36 7.64 -5.17
C LYS A 184 -6.12 6.47 -5.79
N ALA A 185 -6.24 5.35 -5.08
CA ALA A 185 -6.99 4.19 -5.57
C ALA A 185 -8.48 4.50 -5.73
N GLY A 186 -9.10 5.20 -4.78
CA GLY A 186 -10.49 5.66 -4.90
C GLY A 186 -10.72 6.55 -6.13
N ALA A 187 -9.82 7.51 -6.37
CA ALA A 187 -9.86 8.35 -7.57
C ALA A 187 -9.67 7.54 -8.87
N GLN A 188 -8.75 6.58 -8.87
CA GLN A 188 -8.53 5.68 -10.01
C GLN A 188 -9.78 4.85 -10.31
N THR A 189 -10.49 4.37 -9.29
CA THR A 189 -11.74 3.63 -9.45
C THR A 189 -12.84 4.46 -10.10
N VAL A 190 -13.07 5.69 -9.62
CA VAL A 190 -14.06 6.60 -10.21
C VAL A 190 -13.71 6.93 -11.66
N LEU A 191 -12.43 7.24 -11.93
CA LEU A 191 -11.96 7.54 -13.27
C LEU A 191 -12.11 6.33 -14.20
N ALA A 192 -11.81 5.12 -13.73
CA ALA A 192 -11.98 3.91 -14.52
C ALA A 192 -13.45 3.69 -14.91
N CYS A 193 -14.39 3.80 -13.96
CA CYS A 193 -15.83 3.69 -14.28
C CYS A 193 -16.28 4.74 -15.31
N ALA A 194 -15.78 5.99 -15.19
CA ALA A 194 -16.12 7.06 -16.12
C ALA A 194 -15.53 6.83 -17.53
N VAL A 195 -14.26 6.44 -17.62
CA VAL A 195 -13.56 6.25 -18.91
C VAL A 195 -14.04 4.99 -19.63
N PHE A 196 -14.23 3.88 -18.92
CA PHE A 196 -14.70 2.63 -19.51
C PHE A 196 -16.23 2.55 -19.65
N SER A 197 -16.95 3.60 -19.22
CA SER A 197 -18.42 3.66 -19.25
C SER A 197 -19.08 2.44 -18.59
N GLU A 198 -18.46 1.90 -17.53
CA GLU A 198 -18.96 0.73 -16.82
C GLU A 198 -20.06 1.13 -15.82
N THR A 199 -21.25 0.57 -15.98
CA THR A 199 -22.34 0.73 -15.01
C THR A 199 -22.20 -0.28 -13.88
N LYS A 200 -21.98 0.19 -12.65
CA LYS A 200 -21.87 -0.64 -11.44
C LYS A 200 -23.11 -0.50 -10.55
N SER A 201 -23.42 -1.56 -9.81
CA SER A 201 -24.51 -1.62 -8.83
C SER A 201 -24.34 -0.57 -7.72
N GLY A 202 -25.44 -0.07 -7.16
CA GLY A 202 -25.40 0.85 -6.01
C GLY A 202 -24.70 0.24 -4.78
N TRP A 203 -24.79 -1.08 -4.61
CA TRP A 203 -24.09 -1.82 -3.56
C TRP A 203 -22.58 -1.82 -3.75
N TRP A 204 -22.11 -1.87 -5.00
CA TRP A 204 -20.70 -1.76 -5.33
C TRP A 204 -20.14 -0.37 -4.96
N TRP A 205 -20.91 0.68 -5.23
CA TRP A 205 -20.56 2.04 -4.78
C TRP A 205 -20.56 2.18 -3.27
N LEU A 206 -21.53 1.55 -2.59
CA LEU A 206 -21.57 1.52 -1.12
C LEU A 206 -20.35 0.83 -0.52
N SER A 207 -19.91 -0.30 -1.08
CA SER A 207 -18.67 -0.98 -0.68
C SER A 207 -17.47 -0.03 -0.77
N ASN A 208 -17.27 0.61 -1.92
CA ASN A 208 -16.17 1.55 -2.12
C ASN A 208 -16.24 2.74 -1.15
N ALA A 209 -17.44 3.29 -0.91
CA ALA A 209 -17.65 4.37 0.04
C ALA A 209 -17.31 3.95 1.48
N MET A 210 -17.77 2.77 1.92
CA MET A 210 -17.45 2.23 3.25
C MET A 210 -15.95 2.04 3.45
N VAL A 211 -15.25 1.54 2.43
CA VAL A 211 -13.81 1.33 2.44
C VAL A 211 -13.04 2.65 2.55
N LEU A 212 -13.40 3.64 1.73
CA LEU A 212 -12.76 4.96 1.73
C LEU A 212 -13.05 5.73 3.03
N ALA A 213 -14.30 5.73 3.47
CA ALA A 213 -14.72 6.38 4.71
C ALA A 213 -14.08 5.72 5.93
N GLY A 214 -14.08 4.38 6.00
CA GLY A 214 -13.44 3.63 7.09
C GLY A 214 -11.93 3.89 7.17
N SER A 215 -11.24 3.93 6.02
CA SER A 215 -9.80 4.26 5.97
C SER A 215 -9.52 5.70 6.39
N SER A 216 -10.37 6.64 6.00
CA SER A 216 -10.26 8.06 6.37
C SER A 216 -10.50 8.26 7.87
N ALA A 217 -11.57 7.66 8.40
CA ALA A 217 -11.92 7.69 9.82
C ALA A 217 -10.83 7.04 10.70
N TYR A 218 -10.31 5.88 10.29
CA TYR A 218 -9.19 5.21 10.95
C TYR A 218 -8.00 6.17 11.12
N THR A 219 -7.64 6.85 10.04
CA THR A 219 -6.48 7.74 10.04
C THR A 219 -6.73 8.95 10.94
N TYR A 220 -7.91 9.54 10.86
CA TYR A 220 -8.28 10.67 11.71
C TYR A 220 -8.22 10.31 13.20
N VAL A 221 -8.75 9.13 13.57
CA VAL A 221 -8.69 8.62 14.95
C VAL A 221 -7.24 8.42 15.39
N ARG A 222 -6.41 7.78 14.54
CA ARG A 222 -4.99 7.56 14.87
C ARG A 222 -4.19 8.83 15.01
N MET A 223 -4.36 9.80 14.09
CA MET A 223 -3.75 11.12 14.22
C MET A 223 -4.17 11.81 15.51
N SER A 224 -5.44 11.69 15.89
CA SER A 224 -5.97 12.28 17.13
C SER A 224 -5.39 11.62 18.38
N GLU A 225 -5.19 10.29 18.37
CA GLU A 225 -4.56 9.55 19.46
C GLU A 225 -3.09 9.92 19.64
N MET A 226 -2.35 10.06 18.54
CA MET A 226 -0.95 10.50 18.55
C MET A 226 -0.81 11.90 19.14
N LYS A 227 -1.67 12.85 18.73
CA LYS A 227 -1.70 14.21 19.29
C LYS A 227 -2.02 14.24 20.78
N LYS A 228 -3.00 13.45 21.24
CA LYS A 228 -3.37 13.35 22.66
C LYS A 228 -2.26 12.72 23.52
N SER A 229 -1.57 11.71 23.00
CA SER A 229 -0.43 11.08 23.69
C SER A 229 0.73 12.07 23.88
N ASN A 230 0.95 12.99 22.93
CA ASN A 230 1.99 14.01 23.06
C ASN A 230 1.61 15.15 24.03
N GLY A 231 0.33 15.55 24.08
CA GLY A 231 -0.14 16.60 25.01
C GLY A 231 -0.04 16.23 26.49
N ASN A 232 -0.16 14.93 26.83
CA ASN A 232 -0.02 14.44 28.20
C ASN A 232 1.43 14.15 28.62
N GLY A 233 2.43 14.31 27.72
CA GLY A 233 3.82 13.96 27.97
C GLY A 233 4.64 14.97 28.81
N VAL A 234 4.07 16.12 29.17
CA VAL A 234 4.71 17.09 30.09
C VAL A 234 4.49 16.73 31.57
N GLY A 235 3.67 15.72 31.86
CA GLY A 235 3.41 15.25 33.22
C GLY A 235 3.67 13.76 33.37
N ASN A 236 4.68 13.43 34.17
CA ASN A 236 4.88 12.16 34.88
C ASN A 236 5.88 11.15 34.27
N GLY A 237 6.99 10.98 34.98
CA GLY A 237 7.99 9.95 34.77
C GLY A 237 7.60 8.61 35.42
N GLY A 238 8.17 7.53 34.87
CA GLY A 238 7.97 6.13 35.31
C GLY A 238 7.00 5.38 34.38
N ALA A 239 7.21 4.15 33.91
CA ALA A 239 8.20 3.11 34.14
C ALA A 239 8.17 2.14 32.93
N GLY A 240 9.07 1.16 32.87
CA GLY A 240 8.86 -0.08 32.11
C GLY A 240 9.58 -0.18 30.76
N GLY A 241 10.38 -1.24 30.62
CA GLY A 241 11.30 -1.52 29.51
C GLY A 241 10.60 -1.86 28.18
N GLY A 242 11.31 -1.62 27.09
CA GLY A 242 10.81 -1.61 25.70
C GLY A 242 11.10 -0.30 24.95
N LYS A 243 11.77 0.65 25.61
CA LYS A 243 11.80 2.07 25.23
C LYS A 243 12.66 2.44 24.02
N GLU A 244 13.65 1.66 23.58
CA GLU A 244 14.53 2.13 22.48
C GLU A 244 13.88 2.07 21.09
N GLY A 245 13.17 0.99 20.75
CA GLY A 245 12.46 0.89 19.46
C GLY A 245 11.26 1.84 19.38
N LYS A 246 10.53 2.01 20.49
CA LYS A 246 9.34 2.84 20.60
C LYS A 246 9.67 4.34 20.58
N LYS A 247 10.77 4.75 21.22
CA LYS A 247 11.21 6.15 21.27
C LYS A 247 11.85 6.58 19.95
N THR A 248 12.62 5.70 19.30
CA THR A 248 13.25 6.02 18.00
C THR A 248 12.19 6.23 16.92
N LEU A 249 11.17 5.37 16.82
CA LEU A 249 10.18 5.48 15.75
C LEU A 249 9.12 6.56 16.03
N LEU A 250 8.77 6.83 17.29
CA LEU A 250 7.93 7.99 17.66
C LEU A 250 8.66 9.33 17.44
N VAL A 251 9.95 9.41 17.78
CA VAL A 251 10.77 10.60 17.47
C VAL A 251 10.94 10.78 15.95
N MET A 252 11.07 9.69 15.20
CA MET A 252 11.14 9.75 13.73
C MET A 252 9.80 10.07 13.04
N GLU A 253 8.67 9.77 13.68
CA GLU A 253 7.34 10.20 13.23
C GLU A 253 7.11 11.69 13.58
N GLN A 254 7.68 12.18 14.69
CA GLN A 254 7.72 13.60 15.08
C GLN A 254 8.59 14.46 14.14
N ASP A 255 9.83 14.06 13.84
CA ASP A 255 10.76 14.83 12.99
C ASP A 255 10.27 14.99 11.54
N SER A 256 9.26 14.22 11.13
CA SER A 256 8.67 14.30 9.79
C SER A 256 7.40 15.13 9.73
N GLU A 257 6.72 15.35 10.86
CA GLU A 257 5.59 16.29 10.96
C GLU A 257 6.07 17.72 11.22
N GLU A 258 7.18 17.90 11.94
CA GLU A 258 7.88 19.18 12.08
C GLU A 258 8.80 19.38 10.86
N GLY A 259 8.25 19.88 9.74
CA GLY A 259 9.07 20.36 8.62
C GLY A 259 10.15 21.35 9.11
N PRO A 260 11.28 21.50 8.38
CA PRO A 260 12.44 22.22 8.89
C PRO A 260 12.05 23.65 9.29
N VAL A 261 12.11 23.94 10.59
CA VAL A 261 12.01 25.31 11.10
C VAL A 261 13.18 26.08 10.50
N PRO A 262 12.95 27.13 9.70
CA PRO A 262 14.03 27.98 9.25
C PRO A 262 14.68 28.59 10.49
N LYS A 263 15.94 28.23 10.74
CA LYS A 263 16.75 28.93 11.75
C LYS A 263 16.93 30.37 11.27
N PRO A 264 16.83 31.36 12.18
CA PRO A 264 17.03 32.77 11.85
C PRO A 264 18.45 33.04 11.33
#